data_AF-X1DXS7-F1
#
_entry.id   AF-X1DXS7-F1
#
_cell.length_a   1.000
_cell.length_b   1.000
_cell.length_c   1.000
_cell.angle_alpha   90.00
_cell.angle_beta   90.00
_cell.angle_gamma   90.00
#
_symmetry.space_group_name_H-M   'P 1'
#
loop_
_entity.id
_entity.type
_entity.pdbx_description
1 polymer ?
#
loop_
_entity_poly.entity_id
_entity_poly.type
_entity_poly.pdbx_seq_one_letter_code
_entity_poly.pdbx_strand_id
1 'polypeptide(L)'
;MIAIINQGKKNKAGETLYNLQINNKLITTFYHYRELGLRRCLERAAIAMEPIESKELMEHVGKILTKSCTKTKHLHYKAIEHLLSCPDCDEKL
;
A
#
# COMPACT_ATOMS: atom_id res chain seq x y z
N MET A 1 3.84 -5.23 18.59
CA MET A 1 3.36 -6.61 18.34
C MET A 1 2.75 -6.68 16.95
N ILE A 2 3.11 -7.68 16.14
CA ILE A 2 2.52 -7.92 14.81
C ILE A 2 1.69 -9.20 14.88
N ALA A 3 0.49 -9.21 14.32
CA ALA A 3 -0.38 -10.38 14.27
C ALA A 3 -1.02 -10.53 12.88
N ILE A 4 -1.04 -11.75 12.35
CA ILE A 4 -1.78 -12.14 11.14
C ILE A 4 -2.90 -13.08 11.57
N ILE A 5 -4.14 -12.63 11.42
CA ILE A 5 -5.32 -13.31 11.99
C ILE A 5 -6.20 -13.85 10.88
N ASN A 6 -6.33 -15.17 10.81
CA ASN A 6 -7.27 -15.85 9.92
C ASN A 6 -8.72 -15.52 10.31
N GLN A 7 -9.50 -14.97 9.37
CA GLN A 7 -10.88 -14.55 9.60
C GLN A 7 -11.91 -15.67 9.32
N GLY A 8 -11.47 -16.84 8.88
CA GLY A 8 -12.33 -17.99 8.55
C GLY A 8 -13.19 -17.82 7.29
N LYS A 9 -13.13 -16.66 6.62
CA LYS A 9 -13.86 -16.38 5.38
C LYS A 9 -13.02 -16.75 4.16
N LYS A 10 -13.64 -17.40 3.18
CA LYS A 10 -13.01 -17.70 1.88
C LYS A 10 -13.62 -16.88 0.76
N ASN A 11 -12.81 -16.48 -0.22
CA ASN A 11 -13.31 -15.88 -1.46
C ASN A 11 -13.74 -16.97 -2.48
N LYS A 12 -14.23 -16.53 -3.65
CA LYS A 12 -14.63 -17.44 -4.75
C LYS A 12 -13.49 -18.29 -5.31
N ALA A 13 -12.24 -17.85 -5.14
CA ALA A 13 -11.05 -18.58 -5.55
C ALA A 13 -10.58 -19.61 -4.49
N GLY A 14 -11.17 -19.61 -3.29
CA GLY A 14 -10.79 -20.51 -2.20
C GLY A 14 -9.72 -19.96 -1.26
N GLU A 15 -9.23 -18.73 -1.50
CA GLU A 15 -8.28 -18.05 -0.64
C GLU A 15 -8.94 -17.64 0.68
N THR A 16 -8.20 -17.74 1.77
CA THR A 16 -8.67 -17.37 3.11
C THR A 16 -8.37 -15.91 3.39
N LEU A 17 -9.30 -15.20 4.02
CA LEU A 17 -9.15 -13.81 4.44
C LEU A 17 -8.30 -13.73 5.72
N TYR A 18 -7.29 -12.86 5.71
CA TYR A 18 -6.43 -12.55 6.84
C TYR A 18 -6.45 -11.07 7.16
N ASN A 19 -6.38 -10.75 8.45
CA ASN A 19 -6.17 -9.39 8.95
C ASN A 19 -4.73 -9.24 9.42
N LEU A 20 -4.05 -8.19 8.94
CA LEU A 20 -2.77 -7.77 9.49
C LEU A 20 -3.02 -6.71 10.56
N GLN A 21 -2.54 -6.97 11.77
CA GLN A 21 -2.62 -6.06 12.89
C GLN A 21 -1.24 -5.70 13.42
N ILE A 22 -1.04 -4.42 13.73
CA ILE A 22 0.15 -3.92 14.42
C ILE A 22 -0.32 -3.18 15.66
N ASN A 23 0.18 -3.57 16.83
CA ASN A 23 -0.20 -3.01 18.13
C ASN A 23 -1.74 -2.99 18.33
N ASN A 24 -2.40 -4.10 17.99
CA ASN A 24 -3.85 -4.30 18.04
C ASN A 24 -4.68 -3.41 17.10
N LYS A 25 -4.04 -2.60 16.25
CA LYS A 25 -4.71 -1.82 15.21
C LYS A 25 -4.77 -2.63 13.92
N LEU A 26 -5.95 -2.75 13.32
CA LEU A 26 -6.11 -3.29 11.98
C LEU A 26 -5.45 -2.35 10.97
N ILE A 27 -4.50 -2.88 10.20
CA ILE A 27 -3.79 -2.10 9.19
C ILE A 27 -4.34 -2.41 7.80
N THR A 28 -4.42 -3.69 7.46
CA THR A 28 -4.93 -4.14 6.15
C THR A 28 -5.55 -5.52 6.24
N THR A 29 -6.28 -5.89 5.20
CA THR A 29 -6.86 -7.22 5.00
C THR A 29 -6.43 -7.77 3.66
N PHE A 30 -6.04 -9.03 3.60
CA PHE A 30 -5.58 -9.66 2.36
C PHE A 30 -6.05 -11.11 2.26
N TYR A 31 -6.11 -11.63 1.03
CA TYR A 31 -6.45 -13.02 0.75
C TYR A 31 -5.19 -13.85 0.51
N HIS A 32 -5.15 -15.07 1.07
CA HIS A 32 -4.05 -16.00 0.89
C HIS A 32 -4.48 -17.46 1.01
N TYR A 33 -3.81 -18.34 0.28
CA TYR A 33 -3.97 -19.79 0.37
C TYR A 33 -3.21 -20.37 1.56
N ARG A 34 -3.88 -21.10 2.45
CA ARG A 34 -3.28 -21.62 3.68
C ARG A 34 -2.17 -22.64 3.39
N GLU A 35 -2.35 -23.43 2.34
CA GLU A 35 -1.46 -24.46 1.85
C GLU A 35 -0.09 -23.92 1.36
N LEU A 36 0.01 -22.64 1.03
CA LEU A 36 1.26 -22.01 0.59
C LEU A 36 2.24 -21.69 1.74
N GLY A 37 1.80 -21.88 2.99
CA GLY A 37 2.65 -21.73 4.17
C GLY A 37 2.86 -20.28 4.65
N LEU A 38 3.52 -20.17 5.80
CA LEU A 38 3.69 -18.91 6.54
C LEU A 38 4.56 -17.89 5.79
N ARG A 39 5.65 -18.33 5.16
CA ARG A 39 6.56 -17.43 4.44
C ARG A 39 5.83 -16.65 3.36
N ARG A 40 5.07 -17.33 2.49
CA ARG A 40 4.29 -16.66 1.44
C ARG A 40 3.16 -15.79 2.01
N CYS A 41 2.62 -16.17 3.17
CA CYS A 41 1.62 -15.36 3.86
C CYS A 41 2.21 -14.02 4.34
N LEU A 42 3.45 -14.02 4.88
CA LEU A 42 4.17 -12.82 5.27
C LEU A 42 4.53 -11.95 4.06
N GLU A 43 5.00 -12.54 2.97
CA GLU A 43 5.26 -11.83 1.71
C GLU A 43 3.99 -11.14 1.17
N ARG A 44 2.84 -11.84 1.19
CA ARG A 44 1.54 -11.26 0.82
C ARG A 44 1.09 -10.14 1.76
N ALA A 45 1.32 -10.29 3.06
CA ALA A 45 1.02 -9.23 4.03
C ALA A 45 1.86 -7.97 3.77
N ALA A 46 3.13 -8.12 3.40
CA ALA A 46 4.01 -7.01 3.04
C ALA A 46 3.56 -6.31 1.76
N ILE A 47 3.22 -7.07 0.71
CA ILE A 47 2.67 -6.50 -0.54
C ILE A 47 1.36 -5.74 -0.28
N ALA A 48 0.51 -6.25 0.61
CA ALA A 48 -0.74 -5.57 0.97
C ALA A 48 -0.53 -4.26 1.77
N MET A 49 0.67 -4.04 2.31
CA MET A 49 1.07 -2.83 3.05
C MET A 49 1.65 -1.74 2.16
N GLU A 50 2.34 -2.09 1.07
CA GLU A 50 3.02 -1.13 0.19
C GLU A 50 2.13 0.05 -0.25
N PRO A 51 0.85 -0.14 -0.64
CA PRO A 51 0.00 0.98 -1.04
C PRO A 51 -0.33 1.93 0.13
N ILE A 52 -0.38 1.41 1.36
CA ILE A 52 -0.71 2.18 2.57
C ILE A 52 0.46 3.08 2.94
N GLU A 53 1.67 2.53 2.99
CA GLU A 53 2.88 3.30 3.29
C GLU A 53 3.15 4.37 2.22
N SER A 54 2.95 4.04 0.95
CA SER A 54 3.04 5.00 -0.16
C SER A 54 2.05 6.15 0.01
N LYS A 55 0.79 5.86 0.38
CA LYS A 55 -0.21 6.89 0.63
C LYS A 55 0.15 7.78 1.82
N GLU A 56 0.57 7.22 2.94
CA GLU A 56 1.00 7.98 4.12
C GLU A 56 2.21 8.87 3.81
N LEU A 57 3.17 8.36 3.03
CA LEU A 57 4.32 9.12 2.55
C LEU A 57 3.89 10.28 1.64
N MET A 58 3.00 10.02 0.66
CA MET A 58 2.49 11.04 -0.26
C MET A 58 1.69 12.13 0.48
N GLU A 59 0.91 11.77 1.50
CA GLU A 59 0.24 12.74 2.37
C GLU A 59 1.23 13.59 3.17
N HIS A 60 2.33 13.00 3.66
CA HIS A 60 3.38 13.74 4.36
C HIS A 60 4.14 14.69 3.43
N VAL A 61 4.53 14.22 2.25
CA VAL A 61 5.16 15.04 1.21
C VAL A 61 4.22 16.18 0.81
N GLY A 62 2.92 15.91 0.60
CA GLY A 62 1.91 16.94 0.32
C GLY A 62 1.80 17.99 1.44
N LYS A 63 1.87 17.59 2.71
CA LYS A 63 1.87 18.52 3.86
C LYS A 63 3.15 19.36 3.95
N ILE A 64 4.30 18.78 3.61
CA ILE A 64 5.58 19.52 3.54
C ILE A 64 5.52 20.54 2.40
N LEU A 65 5.10 20.12 1.21
CA LEU A 65 4.99 20.99 0.03
C LEU A 65 3.98 22.13 0.24
N THR A 66 2.86 21.87 0.93
CA THR A 66 1.87 22.93 1.25
C THR A 66 2.36 23.89 2.34
N LYS A 67 3.12 23.44 3.33
CA LYS A 67 3.77 24.33 4.32
C LYS A 67 4.87 25.19 3.71
N SER A 68 5.58 24.69 2.70
CA SER A 68 6.59 25.45 1.94
C SER A 68 5.98 26.41 0.91
N CYS A 69 4.69 26.27 0.58
CA CYS A 69 4.03 27.07 -0.44
C CYS A 69 3.01 28.07 0.14
N THR A 70 3.49 29.01 0.97
CA THR A 70 2.79 30.28 1.22
C THR A 70 3.30 31.43 0.34
N LYS A 71 4.19 31.16 -0.63
CA LYS A 71 4.72 32.20 -1.55
C LYS A 71 4.39 32.07 -3.04
N THR A 72 3.79 30.98 -3.53
CA THR A 72 3.48 30.92 -4.97
C THR A 72 2.19 30.16 -5.22
N LYS A 73 1.06 30.87 -5.06
CA LYS A 73 -0.23 30.42 -5.58
C LYS A 73 -0.17 30.41 -7.11
N HIS A 74 -0.63 29.31 -7.69
CA HIS A 74 -0.83 29.01 -9.12
C HIS A 74 0.28 28.14 -9.76
N LEU A 75 -0.15 27.08 -10.44
CA LEU A 75 0.61 26.06 -11.19
C LEU A 75 1.18 24.86 -10.39
N HIS A 76 0.36 24.05 -9.72
CA HIS A 76 0.83 22.70 -9.33
C HIS A 76 -0.14 21.54 -9.60
N TYR A 77 -1.40 21.80 -9.96
CA TYR A 77 -2.35 20.71 -10.22
C TYR A 77 -2.11 19.95 -11.54
N LYS A 78 -1.31 20.51 -12.48
CA LYS A 78 -0.96 19.83 -13.75
C LYS A 78 0.37 19.04 -13.72
N ALA A 79 1.23 19.25 -12.73
CA ALA A 79 2.54 18.59 -12.69
C ALA A 79 2.47 17.15 -12.16
N ILE A 80 1.47 16.84 -11.32
CA ILE A 80 1.34 15.52 -10.69
C ILE A 80 0.74 14.50 -11.66
N GLU A 81 -0.21 14.90 -12.52
CA GLU A 81 -0.72 14.01 -13.58
C GLU A 81 0.36 13.64 -14.60
N HIS A 82 1.31 14.55 -14.88
CA HIS A 82 2.39 14.31 -15.83
C HIS A 82 3.53 13.40 -15.30
N LEU A 83 3.64 13.27 -13.97
CA LEU A 83 4.60 12.36 -13.31
C LEU A 83 4.02 10.95 -13.11
N LEU A 84 2.70 10.81 -13.10
CA LEU A 84 1.99 9.52 -13.03
C LEU A 84 1.68 8.92 -14.42
N SER A 85 2.06 9.62 -15.50
CA SER A 85 1.83 9.21 -16.88
C SER A 85 3.12 8.95 -17.67
N CYS A 86 4.19 8.46 -17.04
CA CYS A 86 5.29 7.82 -17.77
C CYS A 86 5.05 6.31 -17.85
N PRO A 87 4.43 5.78 -18.91
CA PRO A 87 4.77 4.47 -19.42
C PRO A 87 6.12 4.63 -20.14
N ASP A 88 7.19 4.04 -19.61
CA ASP A 88 8.39 3.59 -20.34
C ASP A 88 9.56 3.53 -19.36
N CYS A 89 9.74 2.36 -18.75
CA CYS A 89 11.05 1.80 -18.43
C CYS A 89 10.92 0.26 -18.32
N ASP A 90 10.35 -0.36 -19.35
CA ASP A 90 10.72 -1.72 -19.74
C ASP A 90 11.59 -1.55 -21.00
N GLU A 91 12.91 -1.65 -20.86
CA GLU A 91 13.79 -2.35 -21.81
C GLU A 91 15.28 -2.22 -21.42
N LYS A 92 15.88 -3.39 -21.16
CA LYS A 92 17.28 -3.78 -21.44
C LYS A 92 18.41 -3.12 -20.64
N LEU A 93 18.91 -3.88 -19.67
CA LEU A 93 20.31 -4.34 -19.62
C LEU A 93 20.41 -5.67 -18.86
#